data_AF-A0A0E0E145-F1
#
_entry.id   AF-A0A0E0E145-F1
#
_cell.length_a   1.000
_cell.length_b   1.000
_cell.length_c   1.000
_cell.angle_alpha   90.00
_cell.angle_beta   90.00
_cell.angle_gamma   90.00
#
_symmetry.space_group_name_H-M   'P 1'
#
loop_
_entity.id
_entity.type
_entity.pdbx_description
1 polymer ?
#
loop_
_entity_poly.entity_id
_entity_poly.type
_entity_poly.pdbx_seq_one_letter_code
_entity_poly.pdbx_strand_id
1 'polypeptide(L)'
;MASHVFMIRQETAPAQWWFLSLAFVGAAYAATVTLRFVAYLALCRCHRPKDDLRRRYGKWAVVTGPTSGIGRAMALELARHGLNLVLVGRDPAILREISGTVRSLHKVKTKTVVFDLSLVWTPDGDEPLRRLREAVEGLDVGVVVNNAGVAKPSAVYLHEADVEAWVRMVRVNMSAVTEVTAVVLPGMVSRGRGAIVNIGSAGSEYIPSLPLYTMYAATKRFVHT
;
A
#
# COMPACT_ATOMS: atom_id res chain seq x y z
N MET A 1 81.85 9.89 -4.36
CA MET A 1 80.77 8.90 -4.51
C MET A 1 79.44 9.60 -4.35
N ALA A 2 78.83 10.08 -5.43
CA ALA A 2 77.49 10.67 -5.40
C ALA A 2 76.82 10.40 -6.74
N SER A 3 75.75 9.61 -6.74
CA SER A 3 74.85 9.50 -7.89
C SER A 3 73.41 9.47 -7.42
N HIS A 4 72.84 10.67 -7.43
CA HIS A 4 71.56 11.01 -8.06
C HIS A 4 70.32 10.18 -7.67
N VAL A 5 69.59 10.70 -6.68
CA VAL A 5 68.15 10.51 -6.47
C VAL A 5 67.40 11.18 -7.62
N PHE A 6 66.75 10.38 -8.48
CA PHE A 6 65.87 10.88 -9.54
C PHE A 6 64.45 11.05 -8.96
N MET A 7 64.05 12.29 -8.69
CA MET A 7 62.66 12.63 -8.34
C MET A 7 61.77 12.50 -9.59
N ILE A 8 60.80 11.58 -9.54
CA ILE A 8 59.71 11.51 -10.52
C ILE A 8 58.72 12.64 -10.20
N ARG A 9 58.74 13.69 -11.01
CA ARG A 9 57.73 14.75 -11.01
C ARG A 9 56.53 14.24 -11.81
N GLN A 10 55.44 13.86 -11.14
CA GLN A 10 54.16 13.60 -11.83
C GLN A 10 53.59 14.94 -12.32
N GLU A 11 53.73 15.22 -13.62
CA GLU A 11 52.97 16.30 -14.26
C GLU A 11 51.54 15.83 -14.49
N THR A 12 50.59 16.38 -13.74
CA THR A 12 49.15 16.16 -13.97
C THR A 12 48.72 16.90 -15.24
N ALA A 13 48.43 16.16 -16.32
CA ALA A 13 47.89 16.75 -17.54
C ALA A 13 46.58 17.51 -17.25
N PRO A 14 46.35 18.70 -17.85
CA PRO A 14 45.13 19.46 -17.61
C PRO A 14 43.90 18.68 -18.06
N ALA A 15 42.84 18.72 -17.25
CA ALA A 15 41.58 18.04 -17.55
C ALA A 15 41.07 18.47 -18.93
N GLN A 16 40.81 17.48 -19.80
CA GLN A 16 40.43 17.74 -21.18
C GLN A 16 39.09 18.49 -21.22
N TRP A 17 38.99 19.53 -22.06
CA TRP A 17 37.86 20.46 -22.09
C TRP A 17 36.49 19.79 -22.26
N TRP A 18 36.42 18.70 -23.04
CA TRP A 18 35.19 17.91 -23.23
C TRP A 18 34.72 17.23 -21.93
N PHE A 19 35.65 16.83 -21.07
CA PHE A 19 35.33 16.20 -19.77
C PHE A 19 34.73 17.21 -18.81
N LEU A 20 35.29 18.42 -18.77
CA LEU A 20 34.75 19.52 -17.96
C LEU A 20 33.36 19.94 -18.42
N SER A 21 33.09 19.96 -19.73
CA SER A 21 31.76 20.22 -20.27
C SER A 21 30.74 19.15 -19.86
N LEU A 22 31.09 17.86 -19.95
CA LEU A 22 30.21 16.76 -19.52
C LEU A 22 29.98 16.78 -18.00
N ALA A 23 31.02 17.06 -17.21
CA ALA A 23 30.90 17.19 -15.76
C ALA A 23 29.97 18.33 -15.36
N PHE A 24 30.03 19.48 -16.06
CA PHE A 24 29.13 20.59 -15.83
C PHE A 24 27.68 20.25 -16.17
N VAL A 25 27.43 19.61 -17.31
CA VAL A 25 26.08 19.15 -17.70
C VAL A 25 25.53 18.15 -16.67
N GLY A 26 26.35 17.21 -16.21
CA GLY A 26 25.97 16.25 -15.16
C GLY A 26 25.67 16.92 -13.82
N ALA A 27 26.49 17.88 -13.40
CA ALA A 27 26.27 18.65 -12.18
C ALA A 27 25.00 19.51 -12.25
N ALA A 28 24.76 20.16 -13.39
CA ALA A 28 23.55 20.94 -13.62
C ALA A 28 22.29 20.05 -13.59
N TYR A 29 22.33 18.88 -14.24
CA TYR A 29 21.23 17.92 -14.19
C TYR A 29 20.97 17.45 -12.76
N ALA A 30 22.01 17.01 -12.05
CA ALA A 30 21.89 16.58 -10.65
C ALA A 30 21.30 17.70 -9.77
N ALA A 31 21.79 18.94 -9.90
CA ALA A 31 21.28 20.09 -9.17
C ALA A 31 19.80 20.35 -9.47
N THR A 32 19.36 20.25 -10.73
CA THR A 32 17.93 20.41 -11.07
C THR A 32 17.07 19.30 -10.50
N VAL A 33 17.52 18.05 -10.51
CA VAL A 33 16.81 16.91 -9.91
C VAL A 33 16.71 17.09 -8.40
N THR A 34 17.81 17.46 -7.74
CA THR A 34 17.84 17.73 -6.30
C THR A 34 16.92 18.90 -5.93
N LEU A 35 16.96 20.01 -6.67
CA LEU A 35 16.09 21.16 -6.44
C LEU A 35 14.62 20.80 -6.62
N ARG A 36 14.26 20.03 -7.65
CA ARG A 36 12.89 19.53 -7.84
C ARG A 36 12.45 18.63 -6.69
N PHE A 37 13.33 17.73 -6.22
CA PHE A 37 13.04 16.85 -5.10
C PHE A 37 12.86 17.65 -3.79
N VAL A 38 13.74 18.60 -3.51
CA VAL A 38 13.64 19.47 -2.32
C VAL A 38 12.39 20.35 -2.40
N ALA A 39 12.09 20.94 -3.55
CA ALA A 39 10.87 21.72 -3.77
C ALA A 39 9.62 20.85 -3.59
N TYR A 40 9.61 19.62 -4.09
CA TYR A 40 8.54 18.65 -3.85
C TYR A 40 8.36 18.36 -2.36
N LEU A 41 9.45 18.09 -1.63
CA LEU A 41 9.40 17.86 -0.18
C LEU A 41 8.91 19.09 0.59
N ALA A 42 9.32 20.30 0.17
CA ALA A 42 8.87 21.56 0.76
C ALA A 42 7.37 21.77 0.49
N LEU A 43 6.90 21.53 -0.74
CA LEU A 43 5.48 21.58 -1.09
C LEU A 43 4.66 20.54 -0.32
N CYS A 44 5.12 19.30 -0.16
CA CYS A 44 4.43 18.30 0.66
C CYS A 44 4.32 18.71 2.15
N ARG A 45 5.28 19.49 2.66
CA ARG A 45 5.25 20.03 4.03
C ARG A 45 4.40 21.28 4.19
N CYS A 46 4.47 22.21 3.24
CA CYS A 46 3.78 23.51 3.28
C CYS A 46 2.34 23.44 2.73
N HIS A 47 2.06 22.47 1.87
CA HIS A 47 0.81 22.32 1.13
C HIS A 47 0.12 21.00 1.46
N ARG A 48 0.16 20.56 2.73
CA ARG A 48 -0.86 19.64 3.23
C ARG A 48 -2.07 20.51 3.58
N PRO A 49 -3.04 20.74 2.66
CA PRO A 49 -4.34 21.16 3.13
C PRO A 49 -4.75 20.10 4.17
N LYS A 50 -5.29 20.56 5.29
CA LYS A 50 -6.05 19.67 6.18
C LYS A 50 -7.32 19.30 5.43
N ASP A 51 -7.16 18.57 4.33
CA ASP A 51 -8.27 18.05 3.56
C ASP A 51 -8.99 17.10 4.50
N ASP A 52 -10.13 17.57 4.96
CA ASP A 52 -11.01 16.80 5.81
C ASP A 52 -11.55 15.65 4.95
N LEU A 53 -10.85 14.51 5.02
CA LEU A 53 -11.22 13.25 4.36
C LEU A 53 -12.67 12.89 4.69
N ARG A 54 -13.14 13.24 5.89
CA ARG A 54 -14.52 13.05 6.33
C ARG A 54 -15.52 13.82 5.46
N ARG A 55 -15.20 15.08 5.17
CA ARG A 55 -16.01 15.96 4.32
C ARG A 55 -15.90 15.57 2.84
N ARG A 56 -14.69 15.26 2.37
CA ARG A 56 -14.45 14.94 0.96
C ARG A 56 -15.04 13.59 0.55
N TYR A 57 -14.79 12.53 1.33
CA TYR A 57 -15.12 11.17 0.91
C TYR A 57 -16.26 10.56 1.73
N GLY A 58 -16.26 10.72 3.05
CA GLY A 58 -17.33 10.19 3.91
C GLY A 58 -16.90 9.95 5.35
N LYS A 59 -17.88 9.75 6.23
CA LYS A 59 -17.66 9.61 7.69
C LYS A 59 -17.05 8.28 8.11
N TRP A 60 -17.12 7.26 7.26
CA TRP A 60 -16.64 5.91 7.57
C TRP A 60 -15.59 5.43 6.57
N ALA A 61 -14.66 4.62 7.06
CA ALA A 61 -13.72 3.88 6.25
C ALA A 61 -13.78 2.38 6.54
N VAL A 62 -13.63 1.54 5.51
CA VAL A 62 -13.43 0.09 5.68
C VAL A 62 -11.94 -0.21 5.50
N VAL A 63 -11.34 -0.98 6.40
CA VAL A 63 -9.95 -1.41 6.30
C VAL A 63 -9.86 -2.92 6.42
N THR A 64 -9.35 -3.58 5.38
CA THR A 64 -9.10 -5.02 5.41
C THR A 64 -7.69 -5.34 5.90
N GLY A 65 -7.55 -6.36 6.74
CA GLY A 65 -6.26 -6.73 7.35
C GLY A 65 -5.64 -5.64 8.24
N PRO A 66 -6.39 -5.02 9.19
CA PRO A 66 -5.87 -3.94 10.02
C PRO A 66 -4.96 -4.42 11.17
N THR A 67 -4.62 -5.70 11.21
CA THR A 67 -3.96 -6.35 12.36
C THR A 67 -2.51 -5.91 12.56
N SER A 68 -1.77 -5.65 11.48
CA SER A 68 -0.35 -5.27 11.56
C SER A 68 0.08 -4.42 10.35
N GLY A 69 1.33 -3.95 10.38
CA GLY A 69 1.99 -3.29 9.26
C GLY A 69 1.20 -2.12 8.67
N ILE A 70 1.08 -2.11 7.34
CA ILE A 70 0.41 -1.04 6.57
C ILE A 70 -1.06 -0.90 6.99
N GLY A 71 -1.80 -2.01 7.11
CA GLY A 71 -3.22 -1.96 7.49
C GLY A 71 -3.44 -1.32 8.86
N ARG A 72 -2.61 -1.67 9.85
CA ARG A 72 -2.67 -1.05 11.19
C ARG A 72 -2.36 0.45 11.14
N ALA A 73 -1.32 0.84 10.41
CA ALA A 73 -0.94 2.25 10.25
C ALA A 73 -2.05 3.05 9.54
N MET A 74 -2.62 2.49 8.47
CA MET A 74 -3.74 3.11 7.73
C MET A 74 -4.98 3.27 8.61
N ALA A 75 -5.33 2.27 9.43
CA ALA A 75 -6.44 2.37 10.36
C ALA A 75 -6.25 3.51 11.37
N LEU A 76 -5.06 3.60 11.99
CA LEU A 76 -4.75 4.67 12.93
C LEU A 76 -4.74 6.05 12.26
N GLU A 77 -4.18 6.16 11.06
CA GLU A 77 -4.11 7.43 10.34
C GLU A 77 -5.51 7.91 9.91
N LEU A 78 -6.36 7.02 9.39
CA LEU A 78 -7.74 7.36 9.05
C LEU A 78 -8.55 7.81 10.28
N ALA A 79 -8.34 7.15 11.44
CA ALA A 79 -8.93 7.57 12.70
C ALA A 79 -8.40 8.92 13.19
N ARG A 80 -7.10 9.20 13.03
CA ARG A 80 -6.49 10.50 13.32
C ARG A 80 -7.10 11.63 12.48
N HIS A 81 -7.53 11.30 11.26
CA HIS A 81 -8.28 12.19 10.36
C HIS A 81 -9.80 12.25 10.66
N GLY A 82 -10.27 11.59 11.73
CA GLY A 82 -11.65 11.68 12.20
C GLY A 82 -12.66 10.76 11.51
N LEU A 83 -12.19 9.77 10.75
CA LEU A 83 -13.06 8.74 10.17
C LEU A 83 -13.37 7.66 11.20
N ASN A 84 -14.61 7.21 11.19
CA ASN A 84 -15.02 6.00 11.88
C ASN A 84 -14.58 4.78 11.06
N LEU A 85 -14.31 3.65 11.70
CA LEU A 85 -13.72 2.49 11.02
C LEU A 85 -14.60 1.25 11.06
N VAL A 86 -14.71 0.56 9.94
CA VAL A 86 -15.11 -0.85 9.86
C VAL A 86 -13.84 -1.67 9.62
N LEU A 87 -13.46 -2.47 10.62
CA LEU A 87 -12.22 -3.23 10.62
C LEU A 87 -12.52 -4.69 10.28
N VAL A 88 -11.99 -5.16 9.16
CA VAL A 88 -12.27 -6.50 8.63
C VAL A 88 -11.01 -7.36 8.75
N GLY A 89 -11.12 -8.48 9.47
CA GLY A 89 -10.00 -9.39 9.67
C GLY A 89 -10.43 -10.72 10.28
N ARG A 90 -9.52 -11.68 10.32
CA ARG A 90 -9.80 -13.05 10.77
C ARG A 90 -9.65 -13.28 12.27
N ASP A 91 -8.87 -12.45 12.97
CA ASP A 91 -8.59 -12.61 14.39
C ASP A 91 -9.45 -11.65 15.24
N PRO A 92 -10.44 -12.16 16.02
CA PRO A 92 -11.29 -11.33 16.85
C PRO A 92 -10.57 -10.68 18.04
N ALA A 93 -9.49 -11.29 18.56
CA ALA A 93 -8.72 -10.71 19.65
C ALA A 93 -7.94 -9.48 19.17
N ILE A 94 -7.23 -9.60 18.03
CA ILE A 94 -6.49 -8.48 17.46
C ILE A 94 -7.45 -7.36 17.01
N LEU A 95 -8.60 -7.70 16.40
CA LEU A 95 -9.61 -6.71 16.02
C LEU A 95 -10.12 -5.92 17.23
N ARG A 96 -10.32 -6.58 18.38
CA ARG A 96 -10.71 -5.91 19.64
C ARG A 96 -9.61 -4.99 20.15
N GLU A 97 -8.35 -5.44 20.11
CA GLU A 97 -7.19 -4.65 20.51
C GLU A 97 -7.12 -3.35 19.70
N ILE A 98 -7.03 -3.43 18.37
CA ILE A 98 -6.89 -2.23 17.54
C ILE A 98 -8.11 -1.33 17.62
N SER A 99 -9.31 -1.89 17.76
CA SER A 99 -10.51 -1.08 17.97
C SER A 99 -10.44 -0.31 19.29
N GLY A 100 -9.92 -0.94 20.35
CA GLY A 100 -9.63 -0.30 21.62
C GLY A 100 -8.62 0.84 21.48
N THR A 101 -7.51 0.59 20.78
CA THR A 101 -6.48 1.61 20.50
C THR A 101 -7.03 2.79 19.71
N VAL A 102 -7.80 2.53 18.65
CA VAL A 102 -8.41 3.59 17.82
C VAL A 102 -9.35 4.45 18.66
N ARG A 103 -10.21 3.84 19.47
CA ARG A 103 -11.17 4.56 20.32
C ARG A 103 -10.50 5.33 21.46
N SER A 104 -9.38 4.84 22.00
CA SER A 104 -8.66 5.52 23.09
C SER A 104 -7.87 6.72 22.58
N LEU A 105 -7.24 6.60 21.40
CA LEU A 105 -6.45 7.67 20.81
C LEU A 105 -7.31 8.72 20.08
N HIS A 106 -8.46 8.32 19.55
CA HIS A 106 -9.29 9.16 18.69
C HIS A 106 -10.77 9.06 19.06
N LYS A 107 -11.49 10.19 19.02
CA LYS A 107 -12.93 10.26 19.30
C LYS A 107 -13.79 9.75 18.13
N VAL A 108 -13.52 8.54 17.66
CA VAL A 108 -14.18 7.90 16.50
C VAL A 108 -14.83 6.58 16.90
N LYS A 109 -15.81 6.13 16.11
CA LYS A 109 -16.49 4.84 16.28
C LYS A 109 -15.77 3.75 15.50
N THR A 110 -15.88 2.52 15.97
CA THR A 110 -15.32 1.34 15.31
C THR A 110 -16.38 0.23 15.27
N LYS A 111 -16.53 -0.43 14.12
CA LYS A 111 -17.19 -1.73 13.97
C LYS A 111 -16.14 -2.77 13.55
N THR A 112 -16.29 -4.01 14.00
CA THR A 112 -15.40 -5.11 13.62
C THR A 112 -16.17 -6.19 12.91
N VAL A 113 -15.62 -6.73 11.82
CA VAL A 113 -16.18 -7.86 11.08
C VAL A 113 -15.14 -8.96 11.06
N VAL A 114 -15.47 -10.11 11.67
CA VAL A 114 -14.63 -11.30 11.63
C VAL A 114 -14.87 -11.98 10.29
N PHE A 115 -13.87 -11.94 9.41
CA PHE A 115 -13.93 -12.52 8.08
C PHE A 115 -12.54 -13.00 7.65
N ASP A 116 -12.39 -14.31 7.46
CA ASP A 116 -11.28 -14.84 6.68
C ASP A 116 -11.57 -14.68 5.18
N LEU A 117 -10.88 -13.71 4.57
CA LEU A 117 -11.04 -13.37 3.16
C LEU A 117 -10.62 -14.49 2.20
N SER A 118 -9.96 -15.55 2.67
CA SER A 118 -9.67 -16.75 1.87
C SER A 118 -10.89 -17.65 1.64
N LEU A 119 -12.01 -17.35 2.30
CA LEU A 119 -13.30 -18.02 2.11
C LEU A 119 -14.20 -17.29 1.09
N VAL A 120 -13.72 -16.18 0.50
CA VAL A 120 -14.46 -15.53 -0.58
C VAL A 120 -14.66 -16.50 -1.75
N TRP A 121 -15.87 -16.49 -2.31
CA TRP A 121 -16.32 -17.41 -3.36
C TRP A 121 -16.33 -18.89 -2.93
N THR A 122 -16.50 -19.15 -1.64
CA THR A 122 -16.88 -20.46 -1.11
C THR A 122 -18.18 -20.33 -0.31
N PRO A 123 -18.93 -21.43 -0.11
CA PRO A 123 -20.14 -21.40 0.72
C PRO A 123 -19.89 -20.87 2.14
N ASP A 124 -18.70 -21.15 2.70
CA ASP A 124 -18.32 -20.68 4.04
C ASP A 124 -18.08 -19.15 4.11
N GLY A 125 -17.91 -18.49 2.96
CA GLY A 125 -17.73 -17.05 2.84
C GLY A 125 -19.03 -16.25 2.82
N ASP A 126 -20.17 -16.89 2.53
CA ASP A 126 -21.45 -16.20 2.32
C ASP A 126 -21.92 -15.48 3.59
N GLU A 127 -21.85 -16.17 4.73
CA GLU A 127 -22.26 -15.62 6.02
C GLU A 127 -21.36 -14.45 6.50
N PRO A 128 -20.01 -14.56 6.50
CA PRO A 128 -19.13 -13.42 6.77
C PRO A 128 -19.33 -12.24 5.80
N LEU A 129 -19.57 -12.51 4.52
CA LEU A 129 -19.82 -11.47 3.52
C LEU A 129 -21.15 -10.75 3.79
N ARG A 130 -22.21 -11.48 4.18
CA ARG A 130 -23.48 -10.90 4.64
C ARG A 130 -23.27 -9.98 5.84
N ARG A 131 -22.51 -10.43 6.85
CA ARG A 131 -22.16 -9.60 8.02
C ARG A 131 -21.39 -8.34 7.62
N LEU A 132 -20.52 -8.41 6.62
CA LEU A 132 -19.84 -7.22 6.09
C LEU A 132 -20.85 -6.23 5.47
N ARG A 133 -21.80 -6.72 4.66
CA ARG A 133 -22.87 -5.90 4.07
C ARG A 133 -23.69 -5.19 5.16
N GLU A 134 -24.12 -5.93 6.17
CA GLU A 134 -24.86 -5.37 7.32
C GLU A 134 -24.03 -4.38 8.13
N ALA A 135 -22.74 -4.64 8.28
CA ALA A 135 -21.86 -3.73 9.01
C ALA A 135 -21.73 -2.36 8.33
N VAL A 136 -21.75 -2.32 6.98
CA VAL A 136 -21.65 -1.09 6.19
C VAL A 136 -23.01 -0.47 5.84
N GLU A 137 -24.11 -1.20 6.02
CA GLU A 137 -25.45 -0.72 5.72
C GLU A 137 -25.79 0.55 6.52
N GLY A 138 -26.39 1.53 5.85
CA GLY A 138 -26.72 2.84 6.41
C GLY A 138 -25.51 3.72 6.76
N LEU A 139 -24.27 3.24 6.57
CA LEU A 139 -23.08 4.03 6.85
C LEU A 139 -22.67 4.87 5.64
N ASP A 140 -22.24 6.10 5.93
CA ASP A 140 -21.57 6.98 4.97
C ASP A 140 -20.11 6.54 4.75
N VAL A 141 -19.93 5.37 4.13
CA VAL A 141 -18.61 4.82 3.80
C VAL A 141 -18.01 5.59 2.64
N GLY A 142 -16.95 6.35 2.94
CA GLY A 142 -16.24 7.19 1.98
C GLY A 142 -14.92 6.62 1.52
N VAL A 143 -14.25 5.81 2.35
CA VAL A 143 -12.93 5.27 2.03
C VAL A 143 -12.95 3.75 2.22
N VAL A 144 -12.37 3.02 1.28
CA VAL A 144 -12.05 1.60 1.47
C VAL A 144 -10.58 1.36 1.23
N VAL A 145 -9.94 0.67 2.15
CA VAL A 145 -8.54 0.27 2.06
C VAL A 145 -8.49 -1.26 1.95
N ASN A 146 -8.30 -1.73 0.73
CA ASN A 146 -8.05 -3.14 0.42
C ASN A 146 -6.57 -3.43 0.67
N ASN A 147 -6.24 -3.68 1.94
CA ASN A 147 -4.86 -3.93 2.38
C ASN A 147 -4.55 -5.42 2.61
N ALA A 148 -5.55 -6.22 3.01
CA ALA A 148 -5.33 -7.64 3.26
C ALA A 148 -4.67 -8.32 2.05
N GLY A 149 -3.62 -9.09 2.31
CA GLY A 149 -2.87 -9.77 1.27
C GLY A 149 -1.97 -10.85 1.84
N VAL A 150 -1.70 -11.87 1.03
CA VAL A 150 -0.79 -12.98 1.36
C VAL A 150 0.22 -13.18 0.22
N ALA A 151 1.44 -13.58 0.59
CA ALA A 151 2.53 -13.90 -0.33
C ALA A 151 3.11 -15.29 -0.05
N LYS A 152 2.31 -16.16 0.58
CA LYS A 152 2.68 -17.56 0.89
C LYS A 152 1.99 -18.52 -0.07
N PRO A 153 2.68 -19.59 -0.54
CA PRO A 153 4.10 -19.86 -0.32
C PRO A 153 4.98 -18.79 -0.99
N SER A 154 6.16 -18.56 -0.40
CA SER A 154 7.11 -17.53 -0.85
C SER A 154 7.84 -17.99 -2.13
N ALA A 155 9.14 -17.74 -2.27
CA ALA A 155 9.92 -18.21 -3.41
C ALA A 155 9.90 -19.75 -3.50
N VAL A 156 9.16 -20.29 -4.48
CA VAL A 156 9.04 -21.73 -4.73
C VAL A 156 8.83 -21.98 -6.23
N TYR A 157 9.28 -23.12 -6.75
CA TYR A 157 8.92 -23.50 -8.11
C TYR A 157 7.42 -23.77 -8.20
N LEU A 158 6.78 -23.34 -9.29
CA LEU A 158 5.33 -23.39 -9.42
C LEU A 158 4.75 -24.80 -9.22
N HIS A 159 5.49 -25.83 -9.64
CA HIS A 159 5.09 -27.24 -9.56
C HIS A 159 5.35 -27.89 -8.19
N GLU A 160 6.11 -27.25 -7.29
CA GLU A 160 6.41 -27.78 -5.96
C GLU A 160 5.47 -27.24 -4.88
N ALA A 161 4.71 -26.20 -5.21
CA ALA A 161 3.85 -25.52 -4.27
C ALA A 161 2.47 -26.15 -4.17
N ASP A 162 1.94 -26.13 -2.95
CA ASP A 162 0.57 -26.53 -2.63
C ASP A 162 -0.46 -25.69 -3.41
N VAL A 163 -1.33 -26.37 -4.16
CA VAL A 163 -2.35 -25.73 -5.00
C VAL A 163 -3.33 -24.93 -4.15
N GLU A 164 -3.70 -25.47 -2.99
CA GLU A 164 -4.61 -24.84 -2.04
C GLU A 164 -4.04 -23.51 -1.53
N ALA A 165 -2.73 -23.40 -1.38
CA ALA A 165 -2.08 -22.16 -1.00
C ALA A 165 -2.10 -21.12 -2.13
N TRP A 166 -2.02 -21.55 -3.40
CA TRP A 166 -2.25 -20.66 -4.55
C TRP A 166 -3.70 -20.19 -4.65
N VAL A 167 -4.67 -21.09 -4.48
CA VAL A 167 -6.09 -20.74 -4.45
C VAL A 167 -6.37 -19.75 -3.33
N ARG A 168 -5.80 -19.96 -2.13
CA ARG A 168 -5.87 -19.01 -1.02
C ARG A 168 -5.31 -17.64 -1.41
N MET A 169 -4.17 -17.59 -2.08
CA MET A 169 -3.56 -16.34 -2.53
C MET A 169 -4.45 -15.59 -3.53
N VAL A 170 -5.00 -16.29 -4.53
CA VAL A 170 -5.95 -15.72 -5.49
C VAL A 170 -7.16 -15.15 -4.78
N ARG A 171 -7.77 -15.89 -3.85
CA ARG A 171 -8.95 -15.42 -3.11
C ARG A 171 -8.66 -14.17 -2.29
N VAL A 172 -7.56 -14.15 -1.53
CA VAL A 172 -7.25 -13.01 -0.65
C VAL A 172 -6.78 -11.78 -1.45
N ASN A 173 -5.90 -11.97 -2.44
CA ASN A 173 -5.27 -10.83 -3.13
C ASN A 173 -6.13 -10.28 -4.29
N MET A 174 -7.04 -11.09 -4.86
CA MET A 174 -7.88 -10.69 -5.99
C MET A 174 -9.36 -10.70 -5.62
N SER A 175 -9.93 -11.87 -5.35
CA SER A 175 -11.38 -12.02 -5.18
C SER A 175 -11.92 -11.16 -4.03
N ALA A 176 -11.21 -11.13 -2.90
CA ALA A 176 -11.61 -10.34 -1.74
C ALA A 176 -11.54 -8.82 -2.00
N VAL A 177 -10.59 -8.36 -2.81
CA VAL A 177 -10.50 -6.94 -3.23
C VAL A 177 -11.76 -6.57 -4.01
N THR A 178 -12.17 -7.43 -4.94
CA THR A 178 -13.39 -7.26 -5.73
C THR A 178 -14.64 -7.29 -4.86
N GLU A 179 -14.80 -8.29 -3.99
CA GLU A 179 -15.98 -8.43 -3.13
C GLU A 179 -16.15 -7.28 -2.15
N VAL A 180 -15.09 -6.92 -1.41
CA VAL A 180 -15.15 -5.83 -0.44
C VAL A 180 -15.47 -4.51 -1.14
N THR A 181 -14.91 -4.29 -2.33
CA THR A 181 -15.23 -3.12 -3.15
C THR A 181 -16.69 -3.15 -3.61
N ALA A 182 -17.18 -4.29 -4.11
CA ALA A 182 -18.56 -4.45 -4.56
C ALA A 182 -19.60 -4.21 -3.45
N VAL A 183 -19.25 -4.52 -2.19
CA VAL A 183 -20.10 -4.24 -1.03
C VAL A 183 -20.29 -2.73 -0.79
N VAL A 184 -19.26 -1.91 -1.00
CA VAL A 184 -19.32 -0.47 -0.68
C VAL A 184 -19.63 0.43 -1.88
N LEU A 185 -19.31 -0.05 -3.08
CA LEU A 185 -19.31 0.75 -4.31
C LEU A 185 -20.70 1.34 -4.64
N PRO A 186 -21.82 0.61 -4.51
CA PRO A 186 -23.14 1.18 -4.80
C PRO A 186 -23.44 2.43 -3.97
N GLY A 187 -23.04 2.44 -2.69
CA GLY A 187 -23.19 3.60 -1.83
C GLY A 187 -22.30 4.77 -2.23
N MET A 188 -21.06 4.51 -2.65
CA MET A 188 -20.15 5.57 -3.11
C MET A 188 -20.66 6.21 -4.40
N VAL A 189 -21.11 5.40 -5.35
CA VAL A 189 -21.67 5.85 -6.64
C VAL A 189 -22.93 6.68 -6.41
N SER A 190 -23.86 6.22 -5.56
CA SER A 190 -25.11 6.98 -5.30
C SER A 190 -24.87 8.34 -4.65
N ARG A 191 -23.79 8.48 -3.87
CA ARG A 191 -23.38 9.76 -3.26
C ARG A 191 -22.49 10.62 -4.17
N GLY A 192 -22.04 10.10 -5.32
CA GLY A 192 -21.10 10.78 -6.21
C GLY A 192 -19.72 11.03 -5.59
N ARG A 193 -19.37 10.33 -4.51
CA ARG A 193 -18.09 10.49 -3.81
C ARG A 193 -17.65 9.20 -3.12
N GLY A 194 -16.34 8.97 -3.14
CA GLY A 194 -15.69 7.86 -2.47
C GLY A 194 -14.24 7.74 -2.93
N ALA A 195 -13.45 6.97 -2.18
CA ALA A 195 -12.07 6.63 -2.52
C ALA A 195 -11.82 5.15 -2.22
N ILE A 196 -11.28 4.43 -3.19
CA ILE A 196 -10.83 3.04 -3.05
C ILE A 196 -9.32 3.05 -3.13
N VAL A 197 -8.67 2.51 -2.09
CA VAL A 197 -7.22 2.41 -1.96
C VAL A 197 -6.87 0.94 -1.95
N ASN A 198 -6.26 0.46 -3.02
CA ASN A 198 -5.80 -0.91 -3.12
C ASN A 198 -4.30 -1.00 -2.87
N ILE A 199 -3.87 -1.90 -1.99
CA ILE A 199 -2.45 -2.11 -1.71
C ILE A 199 -1.87 -3.10 -2.71
N GLY A 200 -1.16 -2.56 -3.70
CA GLY A 200 -0.42 -3.30 -4.73
C GLY A 200 0.97 -3.75 -4.27
N SER A 201 1.85 -4.00 -5.24
CA SER A 201 3.26 -4.33 -5.00
C SER A 201 4.14 -3.79 -6.11
N ALA A 202 5.16 -3.01 -5.75
CA ALA A 202 6.15 -2.49 -6.70
C ALA A 202 6.86 -3.63 -7.46
N GLY A 203 7.08 -4.78 -6.80
CA GLY A 203 7.70 -5.95 -7.42
C GLY A 203 6.85 -6.58 -8.52
N SER A 204 5.54 -6.35 -8.55
CA SER A 204 4.66 -6.79 -9.65
C SER A 204 4.44 -5.73 -10.73
N GLU A 205 4.83 -4.48 -10.46
CA GLU A 205 4.58 -3.35 -11.35
C GLU A 205 5.82 -3.01 -12.18
N TYR A 206 6.99 -2.95 -11.55
CA TYR A 206 8.22 -2.48 -12.20
C TYR A 206 9.16 -3.60 -12.61
N ILE A 207 8.96 -4.82 -12.11
CA ILE A 207 9.80 -5.97 -12.43
C ILE A 207 9.06 -6.81 -13.49
N PRO A 208 9.58 -6.92 -14.72
CA PRO A 208 8.91 -7.64 -15.81
C PRO A 208 8.67 -9.11 -15.52
N SER A 209 9.55 -9.73 -14.74
CA SER A 209 9.41 -11.11 -14.28
C SER A 209 9.87 -11.21 -12.82
N LEU A 210 9.05 -11.84 -11.98
CA LEU A 210 9.40 -12.15 -10.59
C LEU A 210 9.42 -13.68 -10.42
N PRO A 211 10.52 -14.36 -10.84
CA PRO A 211 10.64 -15.80 -10.73
C PRO A 211 10.36 -16.27 -9.29
N LEU A 212 9.80 -17.47 -9.17
CA LEU A 212 9.42 -18.09 -7.89
C LEU A 212 8.27 -17.39 -7.12
N TYR A 213 7.79 -16.24 -7.60
CA TYR A 213 6.65 -15.50 -7.06
C TYR A 213 5.53 -15.32 -8.11
N THR A 214 5.45 -16.21 -9.10
CA THR A 214 4.56 -16.09 -10.26
C THR A 214 3.12 -15.77 -9.86
N MET A 215 2.55 -16.56 -8.94
CA MET A 215 1.17 -16.35 -8.47
C MET A 215 1.02 -15.03 -7.70
N TYR A 216 1.97 -14.70 -6.83
CA TYR A 216 1.93 -13.42 -6.11
C TYR A 216 1.98 -12.22 -7.06
N ALA A 217 2.90 -12.22 -8.02
CA ALA A 217 3.03 -11.17 -9.01
C ALA A 217 1.76 -11.04 -9.85
N ALA A 218 1.19 -12.15 -10.33
CA ALA A 218 -0.06 -12.16 -11.08
C ALA A 218 -1.22 -11.56 -10.26
N THR A 219 -1.40 -12.02 -9.01
CA THR A 219 -2.49 -11.53 -8.16
C THR A 219 -2.34 -10.04 -7.80
N LYS A 220 -1.12 -9.53 -7.65
CA LYS A 220 -0.89 -8.09 -7.39
C LYS A 220 -0.96 -7.23 -8.65
N ARG A 221 -0.68 -7.79 -9.82
CA ARG A 221 -0.90 -7.11 -11.10
C ARG A 221 -2.39 -6.88 -11.37
N PHE A 222 -3.25 -7.82 -11.00
CA PHE A 222 -4.71 -7.67 -11.07
C PHE A 222 -5.19 -6.40 -10.34
N VAL A 223 -4.64 -6.14 -9.15
CA VAL A 223 -5.03 -4.98 -8.31
C VAL A 223 -4.70 -3.62 -8.95
N HIS A 224 -3.77 -3.59 -9.90
CA HIS A 224 -3.37 -2.37 -10.62
C HIS A 224 -4.27 -2.07 -11.83
N THR A 225 -5.14 -3.00 -12.23
CA THR A 225 -6.02 -2.83 -13.40
C THR A 225 -7.35 -2.21 -13.00
#